data_AF-A0A7S4I3J6-F1
#
_entry.id   AF-A0A7S4I3J6-F1
#
_cell.length_a   1.000
_cell.length_b   1.000
_cell.length_c   1.000
_cell.angle_alpha   90.00
_cell.angle_beta   90.00
_cell.angle_gamma   90.00
#
_symmetry.space_group_name_H-M   'P 1'
#
loop_
_entity.id
_entity.type
_entity.pdbx_description
1 polymer ?
#
loop_
_entity_poly.entity_id
_entity_poly.type
_entity_poly.pdbx_seq_one_letter_code
_entity_poly.pdbx_strand_id
1 'polypeptide(L)'
;MTFWLEKFFLYLEQWYTKHAYVPKLRQVSMQRFKSIVYNQVKEETTMALITLIGKDRRGDGVDRKLIKSAVEVYEILGIDSLESYLNDLEAPLLNSTREHYAGLHHDWTAKFSRSSYLAEADSAFECEDRIVSSYLNQSTKPKIFQILKEELLDTVRGEFFDANGYVIRGMIACDRFAELQRLFKLFSENNACISLLLDSYKDFIRTVGNICTDERIQGAFYNKCLLLAEKCFGGHANFVKAFLETFLDRSTNEDAARLVMAFLGP
;
A
#
# COMPACT_ATOMS: atom_id res chain seq x y z
N MET A 1 2.51 39.11 -5.89
CA MET A 1 3.08 40.30 -6.60
C MET A 1 3.80 39.93 -7.89
N THR A 2 4.55 38.82 -7.96
CA THR A 2 5.26 38.37 -9.17
C THR A 2 4.37 38.22 -10.41
N PHE A 3 3.16 37.66 -10.27
CA PHE A 3 2.19 37.56 -11.36
C PHE A 3 1.84 38.92 -12.01
N TRP A 4 1.67 39.96 -11.19
CA TRP A 4 1.38 41.30 -11.71
C TRP A 4 2.60 41.93 -12.35
N LEU A 5 3.78 41.75 -11.75
CA LEU A 5 5.05 42.24 -12.32
C LEU A 5 5.36 41.58 -13.67
N GLU A 6 5.10 40.28 -13.83
CA GLU A 6 5.21 39.59 -15.12
C GLU A 6 4.32 40.22 -16.18
N LYS A 7 3.08 40.60 -15.83
CA LYS A 7 2.18 41.30 -16.76
C LYS A 7 2.65 42.70 -17.12
N PHE A 8 3.22 43.45 -16.17
CA PHE A 8 3.78 44.77 -16.46
C PHE A 8 5.03 44.70 -17.34
N PHE A 9 5.90 43.70 -17.12
CA PHE A 9 7.16 43.54 -17.85
C PHE A 9 7.05 42.62 -19.07
N LEU A 10 5.84 42.26 -19.51
CA LEU A 10 5.60 41.32 -20.60
C LEU A 10 6.30 41.72 -21.91
N TYR A 11 6.34 43.02 -22.21
CA TYR A 11 7.05 43.54 -23.39
C TYR A 11 8.57 43.30 -23.32
N LEU A 12 9.18 43.55 -22.16
CA LEU A 12 10.60 43.28 -21.90
C LEU A 12 10.88 41.77 -21.97
N GLU A 13 10.00 40.93 -21.45
CA GLU A 13 10.15 39.47 -21.53
C GLU A 13 9.94 38.88 -22.93
N GLN A 14 9.17 39.55 -23.79
CA GLN A 14 8.90 39.03 -25.13
C GLN A 14 10.00 39.37 -26.12
N TRP A 15 10.65 40.53 -25.94
CA TRP A 15 11.63 41.06 -26.88
C TRP A 15 13.05 41.08 -26.30
N TYR A 16 13.26 41.66 -25.11
CA TYR A 16 14.62 41.87 -24.59
C TYR A 16 15.26 40.58 -24.05
N THR A 17 14.56 39.82 -23.21
CA THR A 17 15.13 38.60 -22.60
C THR A 17 15.48 37.52 -23.63
N LYS A 18 14.73 37.44 -24.75
CA LYS A 18 15.01 36.53 -25.86
C LYS A 18 16.26 36.92 -26.64
N HIS A 19 16.45 38.21 -26.90
CA HIS A 19 17.61 38.69 -27.64
C HIS A 19 18.89 38.75 -26.78
N ALA A 20 18.75 38.99 -25.48
CA ALA A 20 19.87 39.11 -24.55
C ALA A 20 20.25 37.80 -23.83
N TYR A 21 19.52 36.70 -24.06
CA TYR A 21 19.76 35.39 -23.42
C TYR A 21 19.69 35.44 -21.87
N VAL A 22 18.82 36.30 -21.32
CA VAL A 22 18.66 36.50 -19.87
C VAL A 22 17.43 35.72 -19.37
N PRO A 23 17.48 35.10 -18.17
CA PRO A 23 16.33 34.38 -17.59
C PRO A 23 15.10 35.28 -17.39
N LYS A 24 13.92 34.66 -17.44
CA LYS A 24 12.63 35.34 -17.23
C LYS A 24 12.51 35.86 -15.79
N LEU A 25 11.67 36.88 -15.59
CA LEU A 25 11.44 37.49 -14.27
C LEU A 25 10.93 36.46 -13.26
N ARG A 26 10.09 35.52 -13.71
CA ARG A 26 9.62 34.39 -12.88
C ARG A 26 10.77 33.55 -12.32
N GLN A 27 11.72 33.18 -13.18
CA GLN A 27 12.88 32.37 -12.78
C GLN A 27 13.78 33.15 -11.83
N VAL A 28 14.07 34.42 -12.13
CA VAL A 28 14.90 35.29 -11.28
C VAL A 28 14.26 35.49 -9.91
N SER A 29 12.95 35.79 -9.86
CA SER A 29 12.24 35.99 -8.60
C SER A 29 12.19 34.71 -7.76
N MET A 30 11.99 33.55 -8.38
CA MET A 30 12.01 32.26 -7.69
C MET A 30 13.41 31.90 -7.16
N GLN A 31 14.47 32.13 -7.96
CA GLN A 31 15.86 31.96 -7.51
C GLN A 31 16.19 32.86 -6.32
N ARG A 32 15.76 34.13 -6.37
CA ARG A 32 15.97 35.07 -5.27
C ARG A 32 15.22 34.65 -4.01
N PHE A 33 13.94 34.28 -4.13
CA PHE A 33 13.17 33.75 -3.01
C PHE A 33 13.81 32.49 -2.41
N LYS A 34 14.27 31.58 -3.28
CA LYS A 34 14.97 30.36 -2.85
C LYS A 34 16.22 30.68 -2.02
N SER A 35 17.04 31.62 -2.50
CA SER A 35 18.29 32.00 -1.84
C SER A 35 18.11 32.76 -0.53
N ILE A 36 17.13 33.67 -0.46
CA ILE A 36 16.97 34.60 0.68
C ILE A 36 16.08 34.00 1.76
N VAL A 37 14.99 33.33 1.37
CA VAL A 37 13.96 32.88 2.31
C VAL A 37 14.02 31.36 2.47
N TYR A 38 13.77 30.60 1.40
CA TYR A 38 13.62 29.15 1.49
C TYR A 38 14.83 28.47 2.12
N ASN A 39 16.04 28.75 1.65
CA ASN A 39 17.25 28.11 2.17
C ASN A 39 17.50 28.37 3.66
N GLN A 40 16.95 29.46 4.22
CA GLN A 40 17.10 29.80 5.64
C GLN A 40 16.05 29.07 6.51
N VAL A 41 14.86 28.83 5.98
CA VAL A 41 13.72 28.30 6.77
C VAL A 41 13.41 26.82 6.48
N LYS A 42 13.96 26.26 5.40
CA LYS A 42 13.56 24.94 4.87
C LYS A 42 13.65 23.81 5.91
N GLU A 43 14.66 23.81 6.76
CA GLU A 43 14.85 22.77 7.76
C GLU A 43 13.76 22.82 8.84
N GLU A 44 13.49 24.02 9.37
CA GLU A 44 12.44 24.24 10.36
C GLU A 44 11.05 23.95 9.78
N THR A 45 10.78 24.38 8.54
CA THR A 45 9.50 24.11 7.88
C THR A 45 9.30 22.63 7.57
N THR A 46 10.35 21.92 7.14
CA THR A 46 10.28 20.47 6.90
C THR A 46 10.01 19.72 8.20
N MET A 47 10.71 20.04 9.29
CA MET A 47 10.45 19.42 10.60
C MET A 47 9.01 19.67 11.09
N ALA A 48 8.51 20.89 10.94
CA ALA A 48 7.14 21.23 11.29
C ALA A 48 6.12 20.45 10.43
N LEU A 49 6.37 20.33 9.12
CA LEU A 49 5.52 19.55 8.21
C LEU A 49 5.50 18.07 8.59
N ILE A 50 6.65 17.45 8.84
CA ILE A 50 6.73 16.06 9.29
C ILE A 50 5.95 15.86 10.60
N THR A 51 6.07 16.81 11.53
CA THR A 51 5.32 16.78 12.79
C THR A 51 3.80 16.86 12.56
N LEU A 52 3.35 17.70 11.62
CA LEU A 52 1.93 17.80 11.24
C LEU A 52 1.45 16.51 10.55
N ILE A 53 2.25 15.90 9.68
CA ILE A 53 1.92 14.62 9.05
C ILE A 53 1.81 13.53 10.12
N GLY A 54 2.72 13.51 11.10
CA GLY A 54 2.66 12.61 12.25
C GLY A 54 1.38 12.80 13.09
N LYS A 55 0.87 14.03 13.19
CA LYS A 55 -0.44 14.32 13.82
C LYS A 55 -1.61 13.80 12.98
N ASP A 56 -1.59 13.96 11.65
CA ASP A 56 -2.65 13.41 10.78
C ASP A 56 -2.70 11.87 10.85
N ARG A 57 -1.54 11.21 10.93
CA ARG A 57 -1.42 9.74 11.12
C ARG A 57 -2.14 9.25 12.37
N ARG A 58 -2.06 10.01 13.47
CA ARG A 58 -2.77 9.70 14.73
C ARG A 58 -4.25 10.09 14.71
N GLY A 59 -4.69 10.80 13.68
CA GLY A 59 -6.06 11.33 13.61
C GLY A 59 -6.28 12.59 14.45
N ASP A 60 -5.22 13.31 14.83
CA ASP A 60 -5.28 14.51 15.69
C ASP A 60 -5.95 15.73 15.01
N GLY A 61 -6.46 15.58 13.78
CA GLY A 61 -7.16 16.62 13.04
C GLY A 61 -6.24 17.77 12.62
N VAL A 62 -5.75 17.74 11.38
CA VAL A 62 -4.86 18.79 10.84
C VAL A 62 -5.50 19.54 9.67
N ASP A 63 -5.05 20.77 9.44
CA ASP A 63 -5.41 21.51 8.24
C ASP A 63 -4.65 20.96 7.02
N ARG A 64 -5.28 20.00 6.33
CA ARG A 64 -4.73 19.39 5.11
C ARG A 64 -4.54 20.38 3.97
N LYS A 65 -5.31 21.48 3.92
CA LYS A 65 -5.13 22.50 2.89
C LYS A 65 -3.85 23.28 3.13
N LEU A 66 -3.57 23.61 4.39
CA LEU A 66 -2.32 24.26 4.78
C LEU A 66 -1.11 23.38 4.43
N ILE A 67 -1.17 22.08 4.77
CA ILE A 67 -0.09 21.14 4.43
C ILE A 67 0.09 21.07 2.93
N LYS A 68 -0.99 20.94 2.15
CA LYS A 68 -0.93 20.94 0.69
C LYS A 68 -0.26 22.18 0.12
N SER A 69 -0.70 23.37 0.55
CA SER A 69 -0.09 24.63 0.09
C SER A 69 1.38 24.75 0.46
N ALA A 70 1.78 24.22 1.63
CA ALA A 70 3.19 24.18 2.02
C ALA A 70 3.99 23.20 1.15
N VAL A 71 3.46 22.01 0.85
CA VAL A 71 4.08 21.03 -0.04
C VAL A 71 4.26 21.60 -1.46
N GLU A 72 3.24 22.29 -1.99
CA GLU A 72 3.29 22.95 -3.31
C GLU A 72 4.44 23.95 -3.42
N VAL A 73 4.86 24.60 -2.32
CA VAL A 73 6.02 25.50 -2.32
C VAL A 73 7.31 24.74 -2.64
N TYR A 74 7.50 23.53 -2.09
CA TYR A 74 8.66 22.69 -2.40
C TYR A 74 8.67 22.23 -3.87
N GLU A 75 7.48 21.97 -4.45
CA GLU A 75 7.34 21.59 -5.85
C GLU A 75 7.65 22.76 -6.79
N ILE A 76 7.15 23.97 -6.49
CA ILE A 76 7.32 25.15 -7.32
C ILE A 76 8.76 25.70 -7.28
N LEU A 77 9.45 25.57 -6.14
CA LEU A 77 10.82 26.07 -5.96
C LEU A 77 11.90 25.26 -6.67
N GLY A 78 11.51 24.11 -7.23
CA GLY A 78 12.41 23.28 -8.01
C GLY A 78 12.72 23.80 -9.42
N ILE A 79 12.22 24.99 -9.84
CA ILE A 79 12.52 25.70 -11.11
C ILE A 79 12.94 24.73 -12.23
N ASP A 80 11.94 24.10 -12.85
CA ASP A 80 12.06 23.12 -13.93
C ASP A 80 12.45 21.68 -13.51
N SER A 81 12.72 21.41 -12.22
CA SER A 81 12.92 20.07 -11.65
C SER A 81 12.13 19.87 -10.34
N LEU A 82 12.01 18.63 -9.85
CA LEU A 82 11.38 18.30 -8.55
C LEU A 82 12.42 18.21 -7.42
N GLU A 83 13.65 18.64 -7.63
CA GLU A 83 14.79 18.39 -6.71
C GLU A 83 14.59 18.94 -5.31
N SER A 84 13.94 20.11 -5.17
CA SER A 84 13.72 20.72 -3.85
C SER A 84 12.71 19.92 -3.04
N TYR A 85 11.66 19.39 -3.68
CA TYR A 85 10.74 18.46 -3.05
C TYR A 85 11.42 17.13 -2.69
N LEU A 86 12.15 16.52 -3.63
CA LEU A 86 12.78 15.21 -3.40
C LEU A 86 13.82 15.25 -2.26
N ASN A 87 14.69 16.26 -2.25
CA ASN A 87 15.80 16.33 -1.31
C ASN A 87 15.41 16.96 0.02
N ASP A 88 14.67 18.08 0.01
CA ASP A 88 14.42 18.86 1.23
C ASP A 88 13.14 18.43 1.97
N LEU A 89 12.22 17.70 1.32
CA LEU A 89 10.96 17.22 1.94
C LEU A 89 10.83 15.70 1.91
N GLU A 90 10.91 15.08 0.73
CA GLU A 90 10.61 13.65 0.56
C GLU A 90 11.62 12.77 1.30
N ALA A 91 12.93 13.00 1.14
CA ALA A 91 13.94 12.19 1.83
C ALA A 91 13.81 12.25 3.38
N PRO A 92 13.69 13.44 4.01
CA PRO A 92 13.38 13.53 5.44
C PRO A 92 12.06 12.86 5.85
N LEU A 93 11.01 13.00 5.03
CA LEU A 93 9.71 12.40 5.28
C LEU A 93 9.78 10.86 5.25
N LEU A 94 10.48 10.29 4.26
CA LEU A 94 10.66 8.84 4.14
C LEU A 94 11.42 8.27 5.34
N ASN A 95 12.49 8.94 5.78
CA ASN A 95 13.24 8.53 6.97
C ASN A 95 12.38 8.57 8.24
N SER A 96 11.65 9.67 8.46
CA SER A 96 10.73 9.77 9.60
C SER A 96 9.60 8.74 9.55
N THR A 97 9.11 8.41 8.35
CA THR A 97 8.08 7.37 8.15
C THR A 97 8.62 5.99 8.49
N ARG A 98 9.85 5.68 8.09
CA ARG A 98 10.52 4.43 8.46
C ARG A 98 10.67 4.30 9.97
N GLU A 99 11.21 5.32 10.64
CA GLU A 99 11.36 5.32 12.10
C GLU A 99 10.03 5.17 12.82
N HIS A 100 8.98 5.84 12.33
CA HIS A 100 7.64 5.75 12.89
C HIS A 100 7.08 4.32 12.83
N TYR A 101 7.14 3.67 11.67
CA TYR A 101 6.61 2.32 11.50
C TYR A 101 7.48 1.24 12.13
N ALA A 102 8.80 1.41 12.17
CA ALA A 102 9.69 0.54 12.94
C ALA A 102 9.35 0.58 14.45
N GLY A 103 9.10 1.77 15.00
CA GLY A 103 8.65 1.94 16.38
C GLY A 103 7.27 1.32 16.64
N LEU A 104 6.31 1.54 15.73
CA LEU A 104 4.98 0.93 15.82
C LEU A 104 5.05 -0.59 15.74
N HIS A 105 5.87 -1.15 14.86
CA HIS A 105 6.06 -2.59 14.75
C HIS A 105 6.51 -3.21 16.08
N HIS A 106 7.50 -2.61 16.75
CA HIS A 106 7.96 -3.06 18.07
C HIS A 106 6.84 -3.03 19.11
N ASP A 107 6.09 -1.92 19.16
CA ASP A 107 4.97 -1.73 20.06
C ASP A 107 3.83 -2.71 19.81
N TRP A 108 3.48 -2.93 18.54
CA TRP A 108 2.39 -3.80 18.11
C TRP A 108 2.71 -5.27 18.37
N THR A 109 3.95 -5.69 18.13
CA THR A 109 4.38 -7.07 18.39
C THR A 109 4.29 -7.41 19.89
N ALA A 110 4.56 -6.44 20.77
CA ALA A 110 4.44 -6.63 22.21
C ALA A 110 2.99 -6.58 22.72
N LYS A 111 2.13 -5.76 22.12
CA LYS A 111 0.77 -5.46 22.63
C LYS A 111 -0.34 -6.25 21.96
N PHE A 112 -0.21 -6.59 20.68
CA PHE A 112 -1.31 -7.08 19.86
C PHE A 112 -1.22 -8.57 19.54
N SER A 113 -2.40 -9.16 19.36
CA SER A 113 -2.52 -10.49 18.76
C SER A 113 -2.19 -10.43 17.27
N ARG A 114 -1.76 -11.54 16.67
CA ARG A 114 -1.49 -11.64 15.21
C ARG A 114 -2.64 -11.15 14.33
N SER A 115 -3.88 -11.40 14.73
CA SER A 115 -5.08 -10.92 14.00
C SER A 115 -5.23 -9.40 14.08
N SER A 116 -5.08 -8.85 15.29
CA SER A 116 -5.11 -7.41 15.52
C SER A 116 -3.98 -6.69 14.79
N TYR A 117 -2.78 -7.28 14.75
CA TYR A 117 -1.64 -6.77 14.00
C TYR A 117 -1.96 -6.59 12.51
N LEU A 118 -2.54 -7.62 11.86
CA LEU A 118 -2.91 -7.53 10.44
C LEU A 118 -3.96 -6.44 10.18
N ALA A 119 -4.90 -6.25 11.12
CA ALA A 119 -5.91 -5.19 11.00
C ALA A 119 -5.29 -3.79 11.10
N GLU A 120 -4.36 -3.59 12.05
CA GLU A 120 -3.63 -2.32 12.18
C GLU A 120 -2.68 -2.06 11.01
N ALA A 121 -2.04 -3.10 10.47
CA ALA A 121 -1.23 -2.98 9.26
C ALA A 121 -2.08 -2.54 8.06
N ASP A 122 -3.25 -3.15 7.83
CA ASP A 122 -4.16 -2.76 6.75
C ASP A 122 -4.65 -1.30 6.91
N SER A 123 -5.02 -0.91 8.14
CA SER A 123 -5.37 0.48 8.48
C SER A 123 -4.22 1.46 8.22
N ALA A 124 -2.97 1.07 8.49
CA ALA A 124 -1.80 1.90 8.21
C ALA A 124 -1.61 2.15 6.70
N PHE A 125 -1.78 1.12 5.86
CA PHE A 125 -1.72 1.29 4.40
C PHE A 125 -2.82 2.22 3.89
N GLU A 126 -4.06 2.06 4.39
CA GLU A 126 -5.19 2.94 4.02
C GLU A 126 -4.98 4.38 4.50
N CYS A 127 -4.40 4.56 5.69
CA CYS A 127 -4.06 5.87 6.22
C CYS A 127 -3.01 6.58 5.37
N GLU A 128 -1.94 5.89 4.98
CA GLU A 128 -0.91 6.45 4.09
C GLU A 128 -1.46 6.75 2.70
N ASP A 129 -2.31 5.87 2.15
CA ASP A 129 -2.94 6.14 0.85
C ASP A 129 -3.76 7.42 0.86
N ARG A 130 -4.54 7.62 1.94
CA ARG A 130 -5.33 8.84 2.17
C ARG A 130 -4.44 10.06 2.31
N ILE A 131 -3.36 9.97 3.09
CA ILE A 131 -2.41 11.06 3.33
C ILE A 131 -1.79 11.50 1.99
N VAL A 132 -1.22 10.54 1.26
CA VAL A 132 -0.56 10.81 -0.02
C VAL A 132 -1.54 11.44 -1.01
N SER A 133 -2.72 10.84 -1.17
CA SER A 133 -3.76 11.31 -2.09
C SER A 133 -4.29 12.71 -1.74
N SER A 134 -4.16 13.14 -0.48
CA SER A 134 -4.70 14.41 -0.02
C SER A 134 -3.78 15.60 -0.27
N TYR A 135 -2.46 15.46 -0.05
CA TYR A 135 -1.54 16.60 -0.09
C TYR A 135 -0.07 16.31 -0.49
N LEU A 136 0.33 15.06 -0.77
CA LEU A 136 1.69 14.76 -1.22
C LEU A 136 1.75 14.52 -2.73
N ASN A 137 2.97 14.50 -3.27
CA ASN A 137 3.19 14.16 -4.66
C ASN A 137 2.97 12.65 -4.89
N GLN A 138 2.33 12.29 -6.01
CA GLN A 138 2.02 10.89 -6.33
C GLN A 138 3.28 10.02 -6.50
N SER A 139 4.42 10.63 -6.86
CA SER A 139 5.70 9.94 -6.95
C SER A 139 6.21 9.37 -5.61
N THR A 140 5.72 9.89 -4.48
CA THR A 140 6.10 9.46 -3.14
C THR A 140 5.31 8.22 -2.68
N LYS A 141 4.11 7.99 -3.24
CA LYS A 141 3.25 6.83 -2.91
C LYS A 141 4.00 5.49 -2.93
N PRO A 142 4.66 5.08 -4.04
CA PRO A 142 5.33 3.78 -4.11
C PRO A 142 6.45 3.64 -3.08
N LYS A 143 7.17 4.73 -2.78
CA LYS A 143 8.29 4.73 -1.82
C LYS A 143 7.81 4.54 -0.38
N ILE A 144 6.73 5.22 0.02
CA ILE A 144 6.13 5.02 1.34
C ILE A 144 5.59 3.59 1.45
N PHE A 145 4.87 3.11 0.44
CA PHE A 145 4.31 1.75 0.47
C PHE A 145 5.39 0.68 0.56
N GLN A 146 6.54 0.90 -0.08
CA GLN A 146 7.69 0.02 0.06
C GLN A 146 8.21 0.00 1.51
N ILE A 147 8.33 1.16 2.16
CA ILE A 147 8.74 1.23 3.57
C ILE A 147 7.76 0.47 4.48
N LEU A 148 6.45 0.63 4.28
CA LEU A 148 5.46 -0.11 5.08
C LEU A 148 5.58 -1.62 4.87
N LYS A 149 5.88 -2.07 3.64
CA LYS A 149 6.09 -3.50 3.36
C LYS A 149 7.34 -4.02 4.07
N GLU A 150 8.45 -3.30 3.98
CA GLU A 150 9.72 -3.66 4.61
C GLU A 150 9.57 -3.72 6.14
N GLU A 151 9.00 -2.68 6.75
CA GLU A 151 8.95 -2.56 8.22
C GLU A 151 7.81 -3.40 8.85
N LEU A 152 6.63 -3.48 8.22
CA LEU A 152 5.45 -4.12 8.82
C LEU A 152 5.19 -5.55 8.33
N LEU A 153 5.54 -5.88 7.08
CA LEU A 153 5.16 -7.16 6.46
C LEU A 153 6.33 -8.15 6.34
N ASP A 154 7.50 -7.69 5.87
CA ASP A 154 8.66 -8.58 5.68
C ASP A 154 9.21 -9.10 7.02
N THR A 155 9.16 -8.28 8.06
CA THR A 155 9.52 -8.63 9.45
C THR A 155 8.66 -9.76 10.01
N VAL A 156 7.34 -9.72 9.79
CA VAL A 156 6.37 -10.69 10.34
C VAL A 156 6.06 -11.83 9.38
N ARG A 157 6.57 -11.78 8.14
CA ARG A 157 6.33 -12.82 7.11
C ARG A 157 6.59 -14.22 7.66
N GLY A 158 7.71 -14.42 8.36
CA GLY A 158 8.10 -15.71 8.91
C GLY A 158 7.07 -16.29 9.90
N GLU A 159 6.41 -15.43 10.68
CA GLU A 159 5.44 -15.87 11.69
C GLU A 159 4.09 -16.28 11.10
N PHE A 160 3.71 -15.71 9.94
CA PHE A 160 2.47 -16.07 9.25
C PHE A 160 2.65 -17.24 8.29
N PHE A 161 3.79 -17.28 7.59
CA PHE A 161 4.11 -18.27 6.58
C PHE A 161 5.15 -19.27 7.09
N ASP A 162 4.86 -19.89 8.24
CA ASP A 162 5.63 -21.03 8.73
C ASP A 162 5.72 -22.10 7.63
N ALA A 163 6.89 -22.76 7.52
CA ALA A 163 7.12 -23.85 6.55
C ALA A 163 6.07 -24.97 6.63
N ASN A 164 5.43 -25.12 7.80
CA ASN A 164 4.40 -26.11 8.02
C ASN A 164 2.98 -25.62 7.71
N GLY A 165 2.71 -24.32 7.49
CA GLY A 165 1.39 -23.79 7.12
C GLY A 165 0.30 -23.89 8.20
N TYR A 166 0.65 -24.15 9.46
CA TYR A 166 -0.33 -24.36 10.54
C TYR A 166 -1.19 -23.12 10.83
N VAL A 167 -0.61 -21.92 10.76
CA VAL A 167 -1.33 -20.67 11.04
C VAL A 167 -2.45 -20.45 10.02
N ILE A 168 -2.13 -20.59 8.73
CA ILE A 168 -3.09 -20.44 7.64
C ILE A 168 -4.15 -21.55 7.72
N ARG A 169 -3.74 -22.82 7.90
CA ARG A 169 -4.71 -23.92 8.06
C ARG A 169 -5.64 -23.73 9.25
N GLY A 170 -5.12 -23.23 10.38
CA GLY A 170 -5.93 -22.89 11.55
C GLY A 170 -6.90 -21.74 11.30
N MET A 171 -6.51 -20.73 10.52
CA MET A 171 -7.42 -19.66 10.10
C MET A 171 -8.55 -20.19 9.21
N ILE A 172 -8.23 -21.09 8.27
CA ILE A 172 -9.22 -21.72 7.38
C ILE A 172 -10.16 -22.64 8.17
N ALA A 173 -9.63 -23.45 9.09
CA ALA A 173 -10.44 -24.35 9.92
C ALA A 173 -11.42 -23.62 10.83
N CYS A 174 -11.02 -22.45 11.36
CA CYS A 174 -11.83 -21.64 12.28
C CYS A 174 -12.69 -20.56 11.59
N ASP A 175 -12.88 -20.61 10.27
CA ASP A 175 -13.74 -19.67 9.52
C ASP A 175 -13.38 -18.19 9.67
N ARG A 176 -12.09 -17.89 9.81
CA ARG A 176 -11.58 -16.53 9.96
C ARG A 176 -11.37 -15.86 8.60
N PHE A 177 -12.44 -15.75 7.82
CA PHE A 177 -12.42 -15.21 6.45
C PHE A 177 -11.88 -13.78 6.34
N ALA A 178 -12.25 -12.90 7.28
CA ALA A 178 -11.78 -11.51 7.28
C ALA A 178 -10.26 -11.41 7.47
N GLU A 179 -9.66 -12.27 8.30
CA GLU A 179 -8.22 -12.31 8.50
C GLU A 179 -7.49 -12.83 7.26
N LEU A 180 -8.04 -13.89 6.64
CA LEU A 180 -7.51 -14.44 5.40
C LEU A 180 -7.57 -13.44 4.24
N GLN A 181 -8.66 -12.68 4.13
CA GLN A 181 -8.81 -11.66 3.11
C GLN A 181 -7.79 -10.52 3.30
N ARG A 182 -7.57 -10.05 4.54
CA ARG A 182 -6.53 -9.05 4.82
C ARG A 182 -5.14 -9.58 4.53
N LEU A 183 -4.86 -10.81 4.95
CA LEU A 183 -3.58 -11.46 4.69
C LEU A 183 -3.34 -11.60 3.18
N PHE A 184 -4.35 -12.01 2.41
CA PHE A 184 -4.25 -12.06 0.95
C PHE A 184 -4.03 -10.67 0.34
N LYS A 185 -4.81 -9.66 0.74
CA LYS A 185 -4.67 -8.26 0.27
C LYS A 185 -3.27 -7.69 0.53
N LEU A 186 -2.71 -7.94 1.71
CA LEU A 186 -1.40 -7.42 2.10
C LEU A 186 -0.23 -8.14 1.39
N PHE A 187 -0.37 -9.44 1.12
CA PHE A 187 0.70 -10.26 0.53
C PHE A 187 0.50 -10.60 -0.96
N SER A 188 -0.55 -10.09 -1.61
CA SER A 188 -0.87 -10.42 -3.01
C SER A 188 0.19 -10.01 -4.02
N GLU A 189 1.06 -9.06 -3.68
CA GLU A 189 2.14 -8.65 -4.57
C GLU A 189 3.34 -9.60 -4.52
N ASN A 190 3.47 -10.45 -3.49
CA ASN A 190 4.57 -11.39 -3.37
C ASN A 190 4.14 -12.79 -3.81
N ASN A 191 4.59 -13.18 -5.01
CA ASN A 191 4.33 -14.49 -5.61
C ASN A 191 4.72 -15.67 -4.70
N ALA A 192 5.78 -15.54 -3.90
CA ALA A 192 6.21 -16.60 -2.98
C ALA A 192 5.23 -16.78 -1.80
N CYS A 193 4.64 -15.69 -1.31
CA CYS A 193 3.62 -15.77 -0.26
C CYS A 193 2.33 -16.39 -0.79
N ILE A 194 1.96 -16.05 -2.03
CA ILE A 194 0.80 -16.63 -2.71
C ILE A 194 0.99 -18.15 -2.89
N SER A 195 2.17 -18.61 -3.30
CA SER A 195 2.42 -20.05 -3.46
C SER A 195 2.29 -20.80 -2.13
N LEU A 196 2.84 -20.26 -1.04
CA LEU A 196 2.72 -20.88 0.29
C LEU A 196 1.27 -20.91 0.81
N LEU A 197 0.49 -19.86 0.53
CA LEU A 197 -0.94 -19.81 0.84
C LEU A 197 -1.71 -20.88 0.05
N LEU A 198 -1.37 -21.04 -1.24
CA LEU A 198 -1.98 -22.00 -2.14
C LEU A 198 -1.64 -23.45 -1.74
N ASP A 199 -0.40 -23.73 -1.36
CA ASP A 199 0.01 -25.05 -0.88
C ASP A 199 -0.71 -25.41 0.43
N SER A 200 -0.77 -24.45 1.37
CA SER A 200 -1.52 -24.63 2.63
C SER A 200 -3.01 -24.87 2.38
N TYR A 201 -3.59 -24.22 1.37
CA TYR A 201 -4.98 -24.40 0.96
C TYR A 201 -5.21 -25.78 0.31
N LYS A 202 -4.32 -26.23 -0.57
CA LYS A 202 -4.36 -27.58 -1.17
C LYS A 202 -4.28 -28.67 -0.09
N ASP A 203 -3.37 -28.51 0.87
CA ASP A 203 -3.21 -29.47 1.96
C ASP A 203 -4.43 -29.50 2.89
N PHE A 204 -5.05 -28.35 3.15
CA PHE A 204 -6.31 -28.28 3.90
C PHE A 204 -7.42 -29.05 3.17
N ILE A 205 -7.60 -28.84 1.86
CA ILE A 205 -8.60 -29.55 1.06
C ILE A 205 -8.35 -31.06 1.09
N ARG A 206 -7.09 -31.49 0.93
CA ARG A 206 -6.72 -32.91 0.99
C ARG A 206 -7.04 -33.53 2.35
N THR A 207 -6.65 -32.85 3.43
CA THR A 207 -6.82 -33.35 4.80
C THR A 207 -8.28 -33.46 5.18
N VAL A 208 -9.05 -32.39 4.99
CA VAL A 208 -10.48 -32.38 5.36
C VAL A 208 -11.29 -33.25 4.41
N GLY A 209 -10.97 -33.25 3.12
CA GLY A 209 -11.60 -34.16 2.17
C GLY A 209 -11.38 -35.63 2.53
N ASN A 210 -10.22 -36.02 3.09
CA ASN A 210 -9.93 -37.39 3.52
C ASN A 210 -10.79 -37.83 4.70
N ILE A 211 -11.27 -36.89 5.49
CA ILE A 211 -12.11 -37.13 6.66
C ILE A 211 -13.60 -37.11 6.26
N CYS A 212 -13.98 -36.30 5.27
CA CYS A 212 -15.35 -36.17 4.79
C CYS A 212 -15.69 -37.23 3.71
N THR A 213 -16.07 -38.43 4.15
CA THR A 213 -16.55 -39.52 3.28
C THR A 213 -18.06 -39.48 3.00
N ASP A 214 -18.84 -38.69 3.75
CA ASP A 214 -20.29 -38.55 3.55
C ASP A 214 -20.65 -37.54 2.45
N GLU A 215 -21.44 -37.97 1.46
CA GLU A 215 -21.88 -37.17 0.30
C GLU A 215 -22.57 -35.85 0.67
N ARG A 216 -23.36 -35.84 1.77
CA ARG A 216 -24.06 -34.62 2.23
C ARG A 216 -23.12 -33.58 2.82
N ILE A 217 -22.06 -34.01 3.51
CA ILE A 217 -21.08 -33.13 4.15
C ILE A 217 -20.10 -32.60 3.10
N GLN A 218 -19.82 -33.40 2.06
CA GLN A 218 -19.02 -33.00 0.91
C GLN A 218 -19.61 -31.78 0.19
N GLY A 219 -20.90 -31.77 -0.16
CA GLY A 219 -21.52 -30.63 -0.85
C GLY A 219 -21.38 -29.30 -0.08
N ALA A 220 -21.58 -29.33 1.25
CA ALA A 220 -21.41 -28.16 2.11
C ALA A 220 -19.93 -27.72 2.20
N PHE A 221 -19.01 -28.68 2.27
CA PHE A 221 -17.57 -28.43 2.28
C PHE A 221 -17.07 -27.80 0.98
N TYR A 222 -17.53 -28.29 -0.17
CA TYR A 222 -17.14 -27.76 -1.48
C TYR A 222 -17.67 -26.34 -1.70
N ASN A 223 -18.91 -26.06 -1.30
CA ASN A 223 -19.45 -24.70 -1.31
C ASN A 223 -18.64 -23.76 -0.41
N LYS A 224 -18.16 -24.24 0.73
CA LYS A 224 -17.31 -23.46 1.65
C LYS A 224 -15.94 -23.16 1.06
N CYS A 225 -15.29 -24.14 0.43
CA CYS A 225 -14.02 -23.94 -0.29
C CYS A 225 -14.18 -22.99 -1.49
N LEU A 226 -15.30 -23.07 -2.20
CA LEU A 226 -15.61 -22.16 -3.28
C LEU A 226 -15.78 -20.72 -2.79
N LEU A 227 -16.54 -20.54 -1.70
CA LEU A 227 -16.71 -19.23 -1.05
C LEU A 227 -15.39 -18.66 -0.54
N LEU A 228 -14.48 -19.51 -0.04
CA LEU A 228 -13.11 -19.12 0.32
C LEU A 228 -12.35 -18.59 -0.90
N ALA A 229 -12.38 -19.32 -2.02
CA ALA A 229 -11.70 -18.93 -3.25
C ALA A 229 -12.22 -17.60 -3.83
N GLU A 230 -13.54 -17.42 -3.87
CA GLU A 230 -14.15 -16.20 -4.40
C GLU A 230 -13.98 -15.00 -3.47
N LYS A 231 -14.36 -15.15 -2.19
CA LYS A 231 -14.43 -14.00 -1.26
C LYS A 231 -13.10 -13.67 -0.59
N CYS A 232 -12.29 -14.67 -0.23
CA CYS A 232 -11.06 -14.43 0.53
C CYS A 232 -9.85 -14.19 -0.37
N PHE A 233 -9.78 -14.87 -1.51
CA PHE A 233 -8.66 -14.77 -2.46
C PHE A 233 -9.02 -13.97 -3.73
N GLY A 234 -10.13 -13.24 -3.71
CA GLY A 234 -10.54 -12.36 -4.81
C GLY A 234 -10.76 -13.07 -6.15
N GLY A 235 -11.06 -14.37 -6.13
CA GLY A 235 -11.23 -15.17 -7.35
C GLY A 235 -9.92 -15.43 -8.10
N HIS A 236 -8.77 -15.33 -7.44
CA HIS A 236 -7.48 -15.53 -8.08
C HIS A 236 -7.41 -16.93 -8.74
N ALA A 237 -7.16 -16.97 -10.05
CA ALA A 237 -7.30 -18.16 -10.89
C ALA A 237 -6.54 -19.38 -10.35
N ASN A 238 -5.40 -19.17 -9.71
CA ASN A 238 -4.60 -20.24 -9.11
C ASN A 238 -5.31 -20.96 -7.95
N PHE A 239 -6.10 -20.27 -7.13
CA PHE A 239 -6.84 -20.90 -6.02
C PHE A 239 -8.05 -21.68 -6.53
N VAL A 240 -8.73 -21.15 -7.56
CA VAL A 240 -9.84 -21.85 -8.23
C VAL A 240 -9.30 -23.09 -8.95
N LYS A 241 -8.17 -22.97 -9.67
CA LYS A 241 -7.52 -24.10 -10.33
C LYS A 241 -7.03 -25.14 -9.31
N ALA A 242 -6.43 -24.71 -8.20
CA ALA A 242 -6.01 -25.59 -7.12
C ALA A 242 -7.19 -26.37 -6.51
N PHE A 243 -8.34 -25.70 -6.34
CA PHE A 243 -9.58 -26.33 -5.92
C PHE A 243 -10.07 -27.35 -6.95
N LEU A 244 -10.11 -26.99 -8.23
CA LEU A 244 -10.54 -27.90 -9.30
C LEU A 244 -9.61 -29.11 -9.44
N GLU A 245 -8.28 -28.93 -9.41
CA GLU A 245 -7.29 -30.01 -9.47
C GLU A 245 -7.47 -30.98 -8.29
N THR A 246 -7.56 -30.47 -7.06
CA THR A 246 -7.73 -31.30 -5.86
C THR A 246 -9.12 -31.94 -5.75
N PHE A 247 -10.14 -31.35 -6.38
CA PHE A 247 -11.48 -31.92 -6.52
C PHE A 247 -11.52 -33.03 -7.57
N LEU A 248 -10.93 -32.78 -8.75
CA LEU A 248 -10.85 -33.71 -9.88
C LEU A 248 -10.07 -34.99 -9.54
N ASP A 249 -8.99 -34.87 -8.75
CA ASP A 249 -8.23 -36.03 -8.24
C ASP A 249 -9.09 -36.95 -7.35
N ARG A 250 -10.26 -36.48 -6.89
CA ARG A 250 -11.09 -37.12 -5.87
C ARG A 250 -12.51 -37.47 -6.33
N SER A 251 -13.08 -36.69 -7.25
CA SER A 251 -14.41 -36.90 -7.79
C SER A 251 -14.38 -37.99 -8.86
N THR A 252 -15.29 -38.95 -8.80
CA THR A 252 -15.62 -39.79 -9.96
C THR A 252 -16.29 -38.93 -11.04
N ASN A 253 -15.48 -38.34 -11.93
CA ASN A 253 -15.74 -37.68 -13.24
C ASN A 253 -17.05 -36.89 -13.54
N GLU A 254 -18.23 -37.19 -13.00
CA GLU A 254 -19.49 -36.51 -13.34
C GLU A 254 -19.75 -35.22 -12.54
N ASP A 255 -19.47 -35.19 -11.23
CA ASP A 255 -19.72 -34.00 -10.39
C ASP A 255 -18.72 -32.86 -10.63
N ALA A 256 -17.47 -33.20 -10.94
CA ALA A 256 -16.47 -32.22 -11.37
C ALA A 256 -16.74 -31.66 -12.76
N ALA A 257 -17.26 -32.46 -13.69
CA ALA A 257 -17.67 -31.96 -15.00
C ALA A 257 -18.79 -30.91 -14.87
N ARG A 258 -19.76 -31.10 -13.95
CA ARG A 258 -20.85 -30.15 -13.73
C ARG A 258 -20.39 -28.82 -13.10
N LEU A 259 -19.50 -28.87 -12.12
CA LEU A 259 -18.96 -27.65 -11.48
C LEU A 259 -18.00 -26.88 -12.39
N VAL A 260 -17.16 -27.58 -13.16
CA VAL A 260 -16.26 -26.96 -14.15
C VAL A 260 -17.08 -26.28 -15.26
N MET A 261 -18.15 -26.90 -15.75
CA MET A 261 -19.06 -26.31 -16.74
C MET A 261 -19.85 -25.12 -16.19
N ALA A 262 -20.16 -25.11 -14.89
CA ALA A 262 -20.81 -23.97 -14.24
C ALA A 262 -19.87 -22.77 -14.03
N PHE A 263 -18.56 -23.00 -13.84
CA PHE A 263 -17.57 -21.94 -13.57
C PHE A 263 -16.87 -21.38 -14.80
N LEU A 264 -16.57 -22.21 -15.79
CA LEU A 264 -15.93 -21.73 -17.02
C LEU A 264 -16.92 -21.03 -17.95
N GLY A 265 -18.23 -21.28 -17.81
CA GLY A 265 -19.22 -20.89 -18.81
C GLY A 265 -18.92 -21.53 -20.17
N PRO A 266 -19.85 -21.47 -21.13
CA PRO A 266 -19.54 -21.81 -22.52
C PRO A 266 -18.49 -20.87 -23.13
#